data_AF-A0A527WRF0-F1
#
_entry.id   AF-A0A527WRF0-F1
#
_cell.length_a   1.000
_cell.length_b   1.000
_cell.length_c   1.000
_cell.angle_alpha   90.00
_cell.angle_beta   90.00
_cell.angle_gamma   90.00
#
_symmetry.space_group_name_H-M   'P 1'
#
loop_
_entity.id
_entity.type
_entity.pdbx_description
1 polymer ?
#
loop_
_entity_poly.entity_id
_entity_poly.type
_entity_poly.pdbx_seq_one_letter_code
_entity_poly.pdbx_strand_id
1 'polypeptide(L)'
;MMPAYLAFDPTRRRLRLDPHKPAFVQNPYEAYAFLHGTANAFFWEDYGFWCFGGFDDVNRLLRDRRFGRQNPAGIPDSRGVGEDRSHLVAFDAIEANSMLELEPPVHTRLRTLVNRAFVSR
;
A
#
# COMPACT_ATOMS: atom_id res chain seq x y z
N MET A 1 16.82 -4.51 -19.16
CA MET A 1 18.04 -4.04 -18.46
C MET A 1 17.62 -3.51 -17.11
N MET A 2 18.43 -3.70 -16.06
CA MET A 2 18.09 -3.20 -14.71
C MET A 2 18.36 -1.68 -14.64
N PRO A 3 17.41 -0.85 -14.17
CA PRO A 3 17.64 0.58 -14.00
C PRO A 3 18.78 0.87 -13.00
N ALA A 4 19.63 1.85 -13.30
CA ALA A 4 20.80 2.16 -12.49
C ALA A 4 20.47 2.68 -11.06
N TYR A 5 19.23 3.10 -10.84
CA TYR A 5 18.75 3.66 -9.58
C TYR A 5 18.05 2.65 -8.67
N LEU A 6 18.06 1.36 -9.02
CA LEU A 6 17.58 0.29 -8.15
C LEU A 6 18.58 -0.85 -8.06
N ALA A 7 18.51 -1.61 -6.97
CA ALA A 7 19.23 -2.86 -6.79
C ALA A 7 18.25 -3.97 -6.43
N PHE A 8 18.40 -5.14 -7.07
CA PHE A 8 17.50 -6.26 -6.86
C PHE A 8 18.27 -7.57 -6.67
N ASP A 9 18.03 -8.26 -5.55
CA ASP A 9 18.50 -9.64 -5.31
C ASP A 9 17.37 -10.62 -5.69
N PRO A 10 17.45 -11.32 -6.84
CA PRO A 10 16.39 -12.22 -7.29
C PRO A 10 16.26 -13.48 -6.42
N THR A 11 17.33 -13.90 -5.74
CA THR A 11 17.33 -15.11 -4.91
C THR A 11 16.56 -14.84 -3.61
N ARG A 12 16.82 -13.69 -2.99
CA ARG A 12 16.14 -13.27 -1.75
C ARG A 12 14.88 -12.44 -2.00
N ARG A 13 14.62 -12.06 -3.26
CA ARG A 13 13.55 -11.15 -3.68
C ARG A 13 13.57 -9.84 -2.90
N ARG A 14 14.75 -9.23 -2.73
CA ARG A 14 14.90 -7.95 -2.02
C ARG A 14 15.15 -6.82 -3.01
N LEU A 15 14.35 -5.77 -2.91
CA LEU A 15 14.45 -4.55 -3.71
C LEU A 15 14.94 -3.40 -2.83
N ARG A 16 15.98 -2.71 -3.29
CA ARG A 16 16.38 -1.38 -2.81
C ARG A 16 16.12 -0.38 -3.91
N LEU A 17 15.21 0.55 -3.64
CA LEU A 17 14.78 1.61 -4.52
C LEU A 17 14.21 2.71 -3.63
N ASP A 18 14.92 3.83 -3.48
CA ASP A 18 14.40 4.98 -2.75
C ASP A 18 13.12 5.46 -3.43
N PRO A 19 11.95 5.42 -2.75
CA PRO A 19 10.67 5.81 -3.34
C PRO A 19 10.62 7.31 -3.69
N HIS A 20 11.55 8.11 -3.20
CA HIS A 20 11.69 9.53 -3.53
C HIS A 20 12.66 9.80 -4.67
N LYS A 21 13.29 8.76 -5.24
CA LYS A 21 14.27 8.92 -6.31
C LYS A 21 13.63 9.64 -7.51
N PRO A 22 14.14 10.80 -7.96
CA PRO A 22 13.47 11.57 -9.02
C PRO A 22 13.24 10.78 -10.31
N ALA A 23 14.23 9.96 -10.73
CA ALA A 23 14.10 9.12 -11.92
C ALA A 23 12.93 8.12 -11.81
N PHE A 24 12.72 7.54 -10.62
CA PHE A 24 11.63 6.62 -10.37
C PHE A 24 10.29 7.35 -10.25
N VAL A 25 10.24 8.46 -9.51
CA VAL A 25 9.00 9.24 -9.31
C VAL A 25 8.47 9.79 -10.63
N GLN A 26 9.35 10.28 -11.50
CA GLN A 26 8.97 10.88 -12.78
C GLN A 26 8.65 9.82 -13.86
N ASN A 27 9.29 8.64 -13.80
CA ASN A 27 9.05 7.56 -14.73
C ASN A 27 9.15 6.18 -14.04
N PRO A 28 8.11 5.75 -13.32
CA PRO A 28 8.16 4.50 -12.55
C PRO A 28 8.07 3.26 -13.44
N TYR A 29 7.65 3.42 -14.70
CA TYR A 29 7.41 2.31 -15.62
C TYR A 29 8.67 1.53 -15.94
N GLU A 30 9.84 2.16 -15.96
CA GLU A 30 11.10 1.49 -16.22
C GLU A 30 11.44 0.48 -15.09
N ALA A 31 11.26 0.89 -13.83
CA ALA A 31 11.44 0.02 -12.67
C ALA A 31 10.40 -1.11 -12.64
N TYR A 32 9.12 -0.80 -12.86
CA TYR A 32 8.07 -1.82 -12.85
C TYR A 32 8.18 -2.80 -14.02
N ALA A 33 8.56 -2.36 -15.21
CA ALA A 33 8.82 -3.24 -16.35
C ALA A 33 9.95 -4.24 -16.04
N PHE A 34 11.03 -3.77 -15.40
CA PHE A 34 12.09 -4.66 -14.93
C PHE A 34 11.59 -5.68 -13.89
N LEU A 35 10.82 -5.22 -12.90
CA LEU A 35 10.29 -6.08 -11.84
C LEU A 35 9.29 -7.11 -12.39
N HIS A 36 8.38 -6.72 -13.28
CA HIS A 36 7.44 -7.65 -13.95
C HIS A 36 8.15 -8.75 -14.74
N GLY A 37 9.31 -8.43 -15.33
CA GLY A 37 10.14 -9.41 -16.03
C GLY A 37 10.96 -10.33 -15.11
N THR A 38 11.08 -10.01 -13.81
CA THR A 38 12.02 -10.69 -12.90
C THR A 38 11.34 -11.33 -11.69
N ALA A 39 10.51 -10.59 -10.96
CA ALA A 39 9.76 -11.07 -9.80
C ALA A 39 8.55 -10.16 -9.49
N ASN A 40 7.35 -10.74 -9.49
CA ASN A 40 6.11 -10.01 -9.16
C ASN A 40 5.87 -9.83 -7.66
N ALA A 41 6.64 -10.49 -6.80
CA ALA A 41 6.58 -10.36 -5.35
C ALA A 41 7.99 -10.18 -4.77
N PHE A 42 8.20 -9.12 -4.00
CA PHE A 42 9.50 -8.74 -3.45
C PHE A 42 9.37 -7.98 -2.14
N PHE A 43 10.36 -8.10 -1.27
CA PHE A 43 10.48 -7.29 -0.07
C PHE A 43 11.15 -5.96 -0.43
N TRP A 44 10.44 -4.85 -0.29
CA TRP A 44 10.95 -3.52 -0.57
C TRP A 44 11.59 -2.95 0.69
N GLU A 45 12.92 -2.89 0.70
CA GLU A 45 13.70 -2.59 1.90
C GLU A 45 13.45 -1.18 2.42
N ASP A 46 13.33 -0.19 1.52
CA ASP A 46 13.06 1.21 1.88
C ASP A 46 11.69 1.41 2.54
N TYR A 47 10.73 0.51 2.28
CA TYR A 47 9.42 0.52 2.93
C TYR A 47 9.31 -0.43 4.13
N GLY A 48 10.11 -1.49 4.17
CA GLY A 48 10.09 -2.49 5.24
C GLY A 48 8.98 -3.54 5.11
N PHE A 49 8.39 -3.74 3.92
CA PHE A 49 7.33 -4.73 3.72
C PHE A 49 7.36 -5.42 2.35
N TRP A 50 6.57 -6.49 2.23
CA TRP A 50 6.35 -7.20 0.97
C TRP A 50 5.45 -6.40 0.03
N CYS A 51 5.88 -6.29 -1.22
CA CYS A 51 5.15 -5.64 -2.31
C CYS A 51 4.85 -6.65 -3.41
N PHE A 52 3.70 -6.45 -4.06
CA PHE A 52 3.25 -7.24 -5.19
C PHE A 52 3.01 -6.30 -6.38
N GLY A 53 3.68 -6.57 -7.49
CA GLY A 53 3.58 -5.77 -8.72
C GLY A 53 2.79 -6.45 -9.84
N GLY A 54 2.61 -7.77 -9.79
CA GLY A 54 1.94 -8.53 -10.85
C GLY A 54 0.41 -8.41 -10.81
N PHE A 55 -0.23 -8.26 -11.96
CA PHE A 55 -1.68 -8.08 -12.06
C PHE A 55 -2.46 -9.21 -11.37
N ASP A 56 -2.13 -10.47 -11.68
CA ASP A 56 -2.87 -11.62 -11.14
C ASP A 56 -2.75 -11.72 -9.61
N ASP A 57 -1.53 -11.49 -9.08
CA ASP A 57 -1.26 -11.51 -7.64
C ASP A 57 -2.01 -10.36 -6.94
N VAL A 58 -1.92 -9.14 -7.46
CA VAL A 58 -2.60 -7.97 -6.90
C VAL A 58 -4.12 -8.15 -6.95
N ASN A 59 -4.69 -8.54 -8.09
CA ASN A 59 -6.13 -8.74 -8.24
C ASN A 59 -6.66 -9.83 -7.31
N ARG A 60 -5.89 -10.90 -7.09
CA ARG A 60 -6.23 -11.95 -6.11
C ARG A 60 -6.17 -11.41 -4.69
N LEU A 61 -5.10 -10.72 -4.30
CA LEU A 61 -4.91 -10.18 -2.95
C LEU A 61 -6.02 -9.20 -2.55
N LEU A 62 -6.41 -8.30 -3.46
CA LEU A 62 -7.49 -7.33 -3.22
C LEU A 62 -8.87 -7.97 -2.95
N ARG A 63 -9.04 -9.26 -3.28
CA ARG A 63 -10.29 -10.02 -3.09
C ARG A 63 -10.18 -11.06 -1.97
N ASP A 64 -8.98 -11.32 -1.48
CA ASP A 64 -8.71 -12.35 -0.49
C ASP A 64 -9.04 -11.84 0.92
N ARG A 65 -10.12 -12.37 1.51
CA ARG A 65 -10.65 -11.93 2.81
C ARG A 65 -9.76 -12.26 4.00
N ARG A 66 -8.64 -12.96 3.80
CA ARG A 66 -7.61 -13.16 4.83
C ARG A 66 -6.77 -11.90 5.04
N PHE A 67 -6.76 -10.99 4.07
CA PHE A 67 -6.15 -9.68 4.16
C PHE A 67 -7.23 -8.64 4.49
N GLY A 68 -6.84 -7.58 5.18
CA GLY A 68 -7.69 -6.45 5.55
C GLY A 68 -6.93 -5.14 5.41
N ARG A 69 -7.68 -4.04 5.39
CA ARG A 69 -7.20 -2.65 5.31
C ARG A 69 -6.98 -2.09 6.71
N GLN A 70 -7.87 -2.44 7.63
CA GLN A 70 -7.76 -1.98 9.02
C GLN A 70 -6.47 -2.47 9.66
N ASN A 71 -5.65 -1.53 10.12
CA ASN A 71 -4.49 -1.84 10.95
C ASN A 71 -4.98 -2.38 12.32
N PRO A 72 -4.69 -3.64 12.69
CA PRO A 72 -5.11 -4.20 13.98
C PRO A 72 -4.45 -3.48 15.17
N ALA A 73 -3.29 -2.86 14.96
CA ALA A 73 -2.60 -2.06 15.98
C ALA A 73 -3.18 -0.64 16.13
N GLY A 74 -4.19 -0.28 15.33
CA GLY A 74 -4.76 1.06 15.30
C GLY A 74 -3.94 2.05 14.46
N ILE A 75 -4.37 3.31 14.44
CA ILE A 75 -3.55 4.41 13.92
C ILE A 75 -2.51 4.74 15.00
N PRO A 76 -1.23 4.93 14.63
CA PRO A 76 -0.72 5.10 13.26
C PRO A 76 -0.39 3.79 12.52
N ASP A 77 -0.23 3.91 11.20
CA ASP A 77 0.75 3.10 10.45
C ASP A 77 1.97 2.86 11.35
N SER A 78 2.51 1.64 11.34
CA SER A 78 3.78 1.26 11.97
C SER A 78 4.89 2.34 12.01
N ARG A 79 4.89 3.28 11.06
CA ARG A 79 5.67 4.53 11.06
C ARG A 79 5.16 5.52 12.13
N GLY A 80 5.90 5.61 13.24
CA GLY A 80 5.63 6.56 14.34
C GLY A 80 5.08 5.93 15.62
N VAL A 81 5.09 4.59 15.72
CA VAL A 81 4.82 3.90 16.99
C VAL A 81 5.85 4.36 18.04
N GLY A 82 5.38 5.09 19.05
CA GLY A 82 6.21 5.60 20.15
C GLY A 82 6.61 7.08 20.05
N GLU A 83 6.19 7.81 19.00
CA GLU A 83 6.45 9.24 18.85
C GLU A 83 5.30 10.11 19.41
N ASP A 84 5.58 11.36 19.78
CA ASP A 84 4.54 12.32 20.18
C ASP A 84 3.71 12.77 18.97
N ARG A 85 2.46 12.33 18.95
CA ARG A 85 1.47 12.63 17.91
C ARG A 85 0.39 13.60 18.36
N SER A 86 0.58 14.34 19.46
CA SER A 86 -0.38 15.33 19.95
C SER A 86 -0.80 16.35 18.89
N HIS A 87 0.12 16.70 17.98
CA HIS A 87 -0.13 17.59 16.84
C HIS A 87 -1.07 17.00 15.75
N LEU A 88 -1.35 15.69 15.79
CA LEU A 88 -2.20 14.97 14.82
C LEU A 88 -3.58 14.59 15.39
N VAL A 89 -3.93 15.00 16.60
CA VAL A 89 -5.21 14.62 17.25
C VAL A 89 -6.43 14.87 16.36
N ALA A 90 -6.47 16.01 15.66
CA ALA A 90 -7.58 16.32 14.75
C ALA A 90 -7.60 15.41 13.51
N PHE A 91 -6.43 15.04 12.98
CA PHE A 91 -6.29 14.13 11.86
C PHE A 91 -6.71 12.71 12.27
N ASP A 92 -6.19 12.21 13.40
CA ASP A 92 -6.51 10.89 13.94
C ASP A 92 -8.02 10.74 14.22
N ALA A 93 -8.71 11.81 14.65
CA ALA A 93 -10.15 11.81 14.85
C ALA A 93 -10.96 11.63 13.55
N ILE A 94 -10.47 12.18 12.44
CA ILE A 94 -11.06 11.99 11.10
C ILE A 94 -10.79 10.57 10.63
N GLU A 95 -9.53 10.14 10.68
CA GLU A 95 -9.10 8.84 10.19
C GLU A 95 -9.74 7.66 10.94
N ALA A 96 -10.02 7.81 12.23
CA ALA A 96 -10.76 6.83 13.03
C ALA A 96 -12.15 6.48 12.45
N ASN A 97 -12.70 7.34 11.59
CA ASN A 97 -14.00 7.16 10.93
C ASN A 97 -13.88 7.00 9.41
N SER A 98 -12.67 6.89 8.86
CA SER A 98 -12.42 6.78 7.43
C SER A 98 -12.97 5.46 6.87
N MET A 99 -13.81 5.54 5.85
CA MET A 99 -14.33 4.34 5.17
C MET A 99 -13.25 3.51 4.46
N LEU A 100 -12.08 4.10 4.18
CA LEU A 100 -10.98 3.43 3.50
C LEU A 100 -10.27 2.42 4.43
N GLU A 101 -10.25 2.71 5.73
CA GLU A 101 -9.49 1.96 6.74
C GLU A 101 -10.37 1.04 7.61
N LEU A 102 -11.67 0.94 7.31
CA LEU A 102 -12.62 0.13 8.08
C LEU A 102 -12.87 -1.24 7.44
N GLU A 103 -13.01 -2.26 8.28
CA GLU A 103 -13.47 -3.59 7.87
C GLU A 103 -14.97 -3.82 8.13
N PRO A 104 -15.57 -4.87 7.53
CA PRO A 104 -16.90 -5.34 7.90
C PRO A 104 -16.99 -5.63 9.41
N PRO A 105 -18.16 -5.39 10.04
CA PRO A 105 -19.43 -5.01 9.41
C PRO A 105 -19.59 -3.49 9.16
N VAL A 106 -18.76 -2.65 9.76
CA VAL A 106 -18.91 -1.18 9.72
C VAL A 106 -18.75 -0.65 8.31
N HIS A 107 -17.69 -1.05 7.61
CA HIS A 107 -17.45 -0.64 6.22
C HIS A 107 -18.59 -1.05 5.28
N THR A 108 -19.12 -2.28 5.43
CA THR A 108 -20.25 -2.77 4.61
C THR A 108 -21.48 -1.88 4.77
N ARG A 109 -21.78 -1.44 6.00
CA ARG A 109 -22.89 -0.55 6.29
C ARG A 109 -22.68 0.83 5.65
N LEU A 110 -21.52 1.45 5.87
CA LEU A 110 -21.21 2.78 5.35
C LEU A 110 -21.19 2.83 3.82
N ARG A 111 -20.53 1.85 3.17
CA ARG A 111 -20.49 1.74 1.70
C ARG A 111 -21.88 1.62 1.10
N THR A 112 -22.79 0.87 1.72
CA THR A 112 -24.17 0.73 1.25
C THR A 112 -24.93 2.06 1.27
N LEU A 113 -24.73 2.87 2.32
CA LEU A 113 -25.38 4.18 2.45
C LEU A 113 -24.85 5.17 1.40
N VAL A 114 -23.54 5.19 1.20
CA VAL A 114 -22.85 6.19 0.36
C VAL A 114 -22.92 5.86 -1.12
N ASN A 115 -22.86 4.59 -1.52
CA ASN A 115 -22.80 4.18 -2.94
C ASN A 115 -23.92 4.74 -3.82
N ARG A 116 -25.11 4.98 -3.26
CA ARG A 116 -26.25 5.54 -4.02
C ARG A 116 -25.97 6.94 -4.56
N ALA A 117 -25.07 7.69 -3.94
CA ALA A 117 -24.68 9.01 -4.40
C ALA A 117 -23.67 8.99 -5.57
N PHE A 118 -23.05 7.84 -5.84
CA PHE A 118 -21.95 7.69 -6.81
C PHE A 118 -22.32 6.86 -8.05
N VAL A 119 -23.55 6.38 -8.15
CA VAL A 119 -24.06 5.74 -9.37
C VAL A 119 -24.65 6.79 -10.30
N SER A 120 -24.47 6.61 -11.62
CA SER A 120 -25.17 7.46 -12.59
C SER A 120 -26.68 7.33 -12.38
N ARG A 121 -27.38 8.45 -12.50
CA ARG A 121 -28.83 8.43 -12.69
C ARG A 121 -29.17 7.93 -14.08
#